data_AF-A0A535J983-F1
#
_entry.id   AF-A0A535J983-F1
#
_cell.length_a   1.000
_cell.length_b   1.000
_cell.length_c   1.000
_cell.angle_alpha   90.00
_cell.angle_beta   90.00
_cell.angle_gamma   90.00
#
_symmetry.space_group_name_H-M   'P 1'
#
loop_
_entity.id
_entity.type
_entity.pdbx_description
1 polymer ?
#
loop_
_entity_poly.entity_id
_entity_poly.type
_entity_poly.pdbx_seq_one_letter_code
_entity_poly.pdbx_strand_id
1 'polypeptide(L)' 'LCVRAARAVGGGVVAVDVLEAPEGLLVNEVNYTMEFRNSIDTTGVNIPAKVIDYVLEVARAAR' A
#
# COMPACT_ATOMS: atom_id res chain seq x y z
N LEU A 1 -4.42 0.19 -10.49
CA LEU A 1 -4.97 -1.08 -9.96
C LEU A 1 -4.88 -1.14 -8.43
N CYS A 2 -3.69 -1.07 -7.84
CA CYS A 2 -3.46 -1.26 -6.40
C CYS A 2 -4.27 -0.34 -5.49
N VAL A 3 -4.39 0.96 -5.82
CA VAL A 3 -5.23 1.89 -5.04
C VAL A 3 -6.70 1.47 -5.01
N ARG A 4 -7.22 0.86 -6.10
CA ARG A 4 -8.59 0.33 -6.13
C ARG A 4 -8.71 -0.91 -5.22
N ALA A 5 -7.71 -1.80 -5.24
CA ALA A 5 -7.69 -2.98 -4.36
C ALA A 5 -7.66 -2.58 -2.88
N ALA A 6 -6.80 -1.62 -2.51
CA ALA A 6 -6.77 -1.07 -1.16
C ALA A 6 -8.13 -0.50 -0.74
N ARG A 7 -8.75 0.32 -1.60
CA ARG A 7 -10.09 0.88 -1.32
C ARG A 7 -11.18 -0.19 -1.20
N ALA A 8 -11.08 -1.28 -1.96
CA ALA A 8 -12.05 -2.37 -1.92
C ALA A 8 -12.07 -3.10 -0.56
N VAL A 9 -10.98 -3.05 0.21
CA VAL A 9 -10.87 -3.66 1.55
C VAL A 9 -10.92 -2.64 2.70
N GLY A 10 -11.32 -1.39 2.43
CA GLY A 10 -11.46 -0.35 3.46
C GLY A 10 -10.35 0.71 3.48
N GLY A 11 -9.35 0.61 2.61
CA GLY A 11 -8.27 1.59 2.48
C GLY A 11 -7.18 1.43 3.54
N GLY A 12 -6.55 2.55 3.92
CA GLY A 12 -5.41 2.52 4.85
C GLY A 12 -4.07 2.30 4.15
N VAL A 13 -3.12 1.80 4.93
CA VAL A 13 -1.76 1.51 4.47
C VAL A 13 -1.64 0.00 4.32
N VAL A 14 -1.64 -0.48 3.08
CA VAL A 14 -1.59 -1.91 2.75
C VAL A 14 -0.55 -2.18 1.65
N ALA A 15 -0.01 -3.39 1.62
CA ALA A 15 0.72 -3.90 0.46
C ALA A 15 -0.21 -4.71 -0.44
N VAL A 16 -0.05 -4.57 -1.76
CA VAL A 16 -0.87 -5.26 -2.77
C VAL A 16 0.04 -6.06 -3.67
N ASP A 17 -0.16 -7.36 -3.66
CA ASP A 17 0.57 -8.29 -4.51
C ASP A 17 -0.16 -8.44 -5.84
N VAL A 18 0.59 -8.30 -6.92
CA VAL A 18 0.04 -8.31 -8.28
C VAL A 18 0.79 -9.34 -9.11
N LEU A 19 0.04 -10.13 -9.87
CA LEU A 19 0.56 -11.10 -10.81
C LEU A 19 0.29 -10.64 -12.24
N GLU A 20 1.21 -10.95 -13.15
CA GLU A 20 1.04 -10.74 -14.59
C GLU A 20 0.32 -11.95 -15.20
N ALA A 21 -0.74 -11.71 -15.97
CA ALA A 21 -1.47 -12.71 -16.74
C ALA A 21 -1.62 -12.25 -18.21
N PRO A 22 -1.92 -13.15 -19.16
CA PRO A 22 -2.12 -12.80 -20.57
C PRO A 22 -3.14 -11.69 -20.81
N GLU A 23 -4.17 -11.63 -19.97
CA GLU A 23 -5.26 -10.64 -20.00
C GLU A 23 -4.94 -9.34 -19.22
N GLY A 24 -3.79 -9.27 -18.53
CA GLY A 24 -3.35 -8.10 -17.78
C GLY A 24 -2.96 -8.41 -16.33
N LEU A 25 -2.97 -7.38 -15.49
CA LEU A 25 -2.57 -7.49 -14.08
C LEU A 25 -3.72 -8.01 -13.20
N LEU A 26 -3.43 -9.03 -12.39
CA LEU A 26 -4.34 -9.63 -11.42
C LEU A 26 -3.90 -9.31 -9.98
N VAL A 27 -4.85 -8.98 -9.12
CA VAL A 27 -4.57 -8.82 -7.67
C VAL A 27 -4.60 -10.20 -7.02
N ASN A 28 -3.52 -10.56 -6.34
CA ASN A 28 -3.39 -11.85 -5.64
C ASN A 28 -3.75 -11.74 -4.15
N GLU A 29 -3.16 -10.76 -3.46
CA GLU A 29 -3.32 -10.58 -2.01
C GLU A 29 -3.29 -9.09 -1.63
N VAL A 30 -3.95 -8.75 -0.51
CA VAL A 30 -3.83 -7.45 0.15
C VAL A 30 -3.40 -7.68 1.62
N ASN A 31 -2.22 -7.19 1.96
CA ASN A 31 -1.59 -7.39 3.27
C ASN A 31 -1.75 -6.15 4.15
N TYR A 32 -2.41 -6.29 5.31
CA TYR A 32 -2.69 -5.18 6.24
C TYR A 32 -1.51 -4.83 7.17
N THR A 33 -0.58 -5.76 7.39
CA THR A 33 0.67 -5.53 8.13
C THR A 33 1.84 -5.84 7.20
N MET A 34 2.24 -4.87 6.39
CA MET A 34 3.25 -5.11 5.35
C MET A 34 4.67 -5.09 5.92
N GLU A 35 5.52 -5.94 5.37
CA GLU A 35 6.97 -5.77 5.46
C GLU A 35 7.45 -4.88 4.31
N PHE A 36 8.36 -3.96 4.59
CA PHE A 36 8.87 -3.01 3.59
C PHE A 36 10.39 -2.80 3.63
N ARG A 37 11.12 -3.52 4.51
CA ARG A 37 12.55 -3.30 4.75
C ARG A 37 13.37 -3.33 3.46
N ASN A 38 13.20 -4.38 2.65
CA ASN A 38 13.98 -4.55 1.42
C ASN A 38 13.47 -3.64 0.27
N SER A 39 12.24 -3.14 0.39
CA SER A 39 11.64 -2.26 -0.60
C SER A 39 12.17 -0.83 -0.50
N ILE A 40 12.66 -0.39 0.67
CA ILE A 40 13.21 0.95 0.84
C ILE A 40 14.41 1.16 -0.09
N ASP A 41 15.42 0.29 -0.01
CA ASP A 41 16.63 0.43 -0.82
C ASP A 41 16.33 0.22 -2.31
N THR A 42 15.48 -0.76 -2.64
CA THR A 42 15.12 -1.09 -4.02
C THR A 42 14.38 0.05 -4.72
N THR A 43 13.50 0.75 -4.00
CA THR A 43 12.65 1.80 -4.59
C THR A 43 13.19 3.21 -4.38
N GLY A 44 14.12 3.39 -3.43
CA GLY A 44 14.54 4.71 -2.94
C GLY A 44 13.45 5.47 -2.17
N VAL A 45 12.32 4.83 -1.87
CA VAL A 45 11.20 5.46 -1.18
C VAL A 45 11.35 5.27 0.32
N ASN A 46 11.25 6.37 1.06
CA ASN A 46 11.11 6.33 2.51
C ASN A 46 9.68 5.91 2.90
N ILE A 47 9.41 4.61 2.80
CA ILE A 47 8.09 4.02 3.09
C ILE A 47 7.62 4.34 4.52
N PRO A 48 8.45 4.21 5.58
CA PRO A 48 8.05 4.59 6.94
C PRO A 48 7.56 6.03 7.04
N ALA A 49 8.25 6.99 6.41
CA ALA A 49 7.84 8.38 6.43
C ALA A 49 6.47 8.58 5.75
N LYS A 50 6.20 7.87 4.65
CA LYS A 50 4.89 7.92 3.99
C LYS A 50 3.76 7.34 4.85
N VAL A 51 4.04 6.30 5.64
CA VAL A 51 3.07 5.78 6.61
C VAL A 51 2.76 6.85 7.67
N ILE A 52 3.79 7.52 8.19
CA ILE A 52 3.62 8.61 9.18
C ILE A 52 2.81 9.77 8.59
N ASP A 53 3.14 10.22 7.38
CA ASP A 53 2.40 11.28 6.67
C ASP A 53 0.91 10.94 6.59
N TYR A 54 0.59 9.70 6.17
CA TYR A 54 -0.79 9.22 6.07
C TYR A 54 -1.51 9.21 7.41
N VAL A 55 -0.88 8.69 8.47
CA VAL A 55 -1.48 8.64 9.81
C VAL A 55 -1.76 10.05 10.34
N LEU A 56 -0.84 10.99 10.11
CA LEU A 56 -1.03 12.40 10.50
C LEU A 56 -2.17 13.06 9.72
N GLU A 57 -2.31 12.76 8.44
CA GLU A 57 -3.42 13.25 7.61
C GLU A 57 -4.77 12.74 8.15
N VAL A 58 -4.89 11.43 8.39
CA VAL A 58 -6.10 10.82 8.96
C VAL A 58 -6.43 11.41 10.32
N ALA A 59 -5.44 11.58 11.20
CA ALA A 59 -5.64 12.16 12.53
C ALA A 59 -6.13 13.61 12.48
N ARG A 60 -5.70 14.40 11.48
CA ARG A 60 -6.18 15.77 11.28
C ARG A 60 -7.61 15.80 10.74
N ALA A 61 -7.97 14.88 9.85
CA ALA A 61 -9.31 14.78 9.28
C ALA A 61 -10.37 14.26 10.27
N ALA A 62 -9.94 13.57 11.34
CA ALA A 62 -10.81 13.07 12.40
C ALA A 62 -11.14 14.12 13.49
N ARG A 63 -10.58 15.33 13.41
CA ARG A 63 -10.92 16.47 14.27
C ARG A 63 -12.01 17.31 13.63
#